data_AF-A0A9X2NYB7-F1
#
_entry.id   AF-A0A9X2NYB7-F1
#
_cell.length_a   1.000
_cell.length_b   1.000
_cell.length_c   1.000
_cell.angle_alpha   90.00
_cell.angle_beta   90.00
_cell.angle_gamma   90.00
#
_symmetry.space_group_name_H-M   'P 1'
#
loop_
_entity.id
_entity.type
_entity.pdbx_description
1 polymer ?
#
loop_
_entity_poly.entity_id
_entity_poly.type
_entity_poly.pdbx_seq_one_letter_code
_entity_poly.pdbx_strand_id
1 'polypeptide(L)'
;MKNTLKYFVGLLLSGAALLTSCDNESGITPGEITDLTAESTPGCIILRWNTPEESNIRYIEVKYYDPLLKKDVMRTASVYANSIEIPDTRAKYGEYNFTVQSVSATGDRSALQSISKVSEPAEPTYVSTQIALTAADLSTNAQEPSEGPIANLLDGNTGTFFHTAWSVEIPGPHWLQVNLKKEITEAYRFEYAPRNANNRPTDFDLMGSMDGNEWFLIKNFTKEADGIAGDGTYASEVFDVEQPFKQIRIVVNETNSKSVFWTMSIFKFYSVTVEDPEAPDTNE
;
A
#
# COMPACT_ATOMS: atom_id res chain seq x y z
N MET A 1 -22.67 -22.74 11.99
CA MET A 1 -22.42 -21.95 10.77
C MET A 1 -22.12 -20.52 11.22
N LYS A 2 -20.86 -20.10 11.11
CA LYS A 2 -20.39 -18.78 11.52
C LYS A 2 -20.66 -17.81 10.37
N ASN A 3 -21.63 -16.92 10.54
CA ASN A 3 -21.82 -15.77 9.64
C ASN A 3 -21.21 -14.54 10.29
N THR A 4 -20.04 -14.16 9.82
CA THR A 4 -19.43 -12.85 10.02
C THR A 4 -20.06 -11.87 9.04
N LEU A 5 -20.95 -11.00 9.53
CA LEU A 5 -21.49 -9.89 8.76
C LEU A 5 -20.85 -8.60 9.27
N LYS A 6 -19.91 -8.05 8.50
CA LYS A 6 -19.27 -6.75 8.73
C LYS A 6 -20.19 -5.66 8.21
N TYR A 7 -20.61 -4.73 9.08
CA TYR A 7 -21.10 -3.42 8.66
C TYR A 7 -20.57 -2.37 9.65
N PHE A 8 -19.69 -1.50 9.15
CA PHE A 8 -19.27 -0.27 9.82
C PHE A 8 -19.98 0.90 9.16
N VAL A 9 -20.76 1.65 9.94
CA VAL A 9 -21.06 3.06 9.70
C VAL A 9 -21.04 3.74 11.07
N GLY A 10 -19.91 4.32 11.44
CA GLY A 10 -19.80 5.18 12.61
C GLY A 10 -20.30 6.58 12.26
N LEU A 11 -21.48 6.96 12.77
CA LEU A 11 -22.03 8.30 12.59
C LEU A 11 -21.33 9.26 13.57
N LEU A 12 -20.57 10.25 13.05
CA LEU A 12 -20.13 11.40 13.84
C LEU A 12 -21.34 12.31 14.09
N LEU A 13 -21.85 12.35 15.33
CA LEU A 13 -22.80 13.37 15.76
C LEU A 13 -22.05 14.56 16.38
N SER A 14 -22.00 15.67 15.64
CA SER A 14 -21.69 17.00 16.17
C SER A 14 -22.88 17.49 17.01
N GLY A 15 -22.69 17.63 18.33
CA GLY A 15 -23.71 18.05 19.27
C GLY A 15 -24.07 19.53 19.15
N ALA A 16 -25.35 19.83 18.93
CA ALA A 16 -25.96 21.12 19.21
C ALA A 16 -26.73 21.02 20.53
N ALA A 17 -26.37 21.87 21.50
CA ALA A 17 -27.00 21.89 22.82
C ALA A 17 -28.38 22.55 22.76
N LEU A 18 -29.43 21.77 23.05
CA LEU A 18 -30.75 22.28 23.42
C LEU A 18 -30.94 22.03 24.91
N LEU A 19 -31.01 23.12 25.68
CA LEU A 19 -31.33 23.12 27.11
C LEU A 19 -32.85 23.06 27.27
N THR A 20 -33.37 21.97 27.84
CA THR A 20 -34.72 21.96 28.42
C THR A 20 -34.74 21.18 29.74
N SER A 21 -34.95 21.95 30.81
CA SER A 21 -35.79 21.72 32.00
C SER A 21 -35.82 20.33 32.67
N CYS A 22 -35.45 20.34 33.96
CA CYS A 22 -35.42 19.21 34.89
C CYS A 22 -36.74 18.45 35.06
N ASP A 23 -36.65 17.12 35.02
CA ASP A 23 -37.36 16.23 35.91
C ASP A 23 -36.31 15.44 36.70
N ASN A 24 -36.51 15.30 38.01
CA ASN A 24 -35.66 14.47 38.86
C ASN A 24 -35.93 12.99 38.56
N GLU A 25 -35.43 12.50 37.43
CA GLU A 25 -35.30 11.07 37.24
C GLU A 25 -34.30 10.54 38.26
N SER A 26 -34.74 9.61 39.11
CA SER A 26 -33.87 8.85 39.99
C SER A 26 -32.78 8.21 39.13
N GLY A 27 -31.54 8.67 39.27
CA GLY A 27 -30.43 8.22 38.44
C GLY A 27 -30.33 6.68 38.44
N ILE A 28 -30.14 6.13 37.25
CA ILE A 28 -30.02 4.69 37.04
C ILE A 28 -28.53 4.38 36.88
N THR A 29 -27.85 3.98 37.95
CA THR A 29 -26.45 3.55 37.85
C THR A 29 -26.38 2.27 37.01
N PRO A 30 -25.78 2.30 35.80
CA PRO A 30 -25.68 1.12 34.96
C PRO A 30 -24.63 0.15 35.48
N GLY A 31 -24.79 -1.14 35.16
CA GLY A 31 -23.81 -2.17 35.51
C GLY A 31 -22.42 -1.92 34.89
N GLU A 32 -21.35 -2.19 35.62
CA GLU A 32 -19.97 -2.04 35.13
C GLU A 32 -19.60 -3.15 34.15
N ILE A 33 -18.83 -2.81 33.11
CA ILE A 33 -18.17 -3.83 32.29
C ILE A 33 -17.16 -4.63 33.13
N THR A 34 -16.74 -5.81 32.69
CA THR A 34 -15.63 -6.54 33.33
C THR A 34 -14.64 -7.04 32.29
N ASP A 35 -13.49 -7.53 32.74
CA ASP A 35 -12.49 -8.19 31.89
C ASP A 35 -12.02 -7.31 30.71
N LEU A 36 -11.86 -6.01 30.98
CA LEU A 36 -11.35 -5.05 30.00
C LEU A 36 -9.92 -5.46 29.59
N THR A 37 -9.74 -5.71 28.29
CA THR A 37 -8.46 -6.08 27.68
C THR A 37 -8.23 -5.30 26.41
N ALA A 38 -6.96 -5.17 26.03
CA ALA A 38 -6.52 -4.46 24.83
C ALA A 38 -5.56 -5.32 24.00
N GLU A 39 -5.98 -5.62 22.78
CA GLU A 39 -5.20 -6.29 21.74
C GLU A 39 -4.72 -5.25 20.74
N SER A 40 -3.56 -5.48 20.12
CA SER A 40 -3.10 -4.64 19.02
C SER A 40 -2.88 -5.49 17.78
N THR A 41 -3.12 -4.86 16.64
CA THR A 41 -2.75 -5.31 15.29
C THR A 41 -2.16 -4.09 14.55
N PRO A 42 -1.51 -4.25 13.39
CA PRO A 42 -0.93 -3.11 12.66
C PRO A 42 -1.94 -1.98 12.46
N GLY A 43 -1.63 -0.78 12.97
CA GLY A 43 -2.48 0.40 12.83
C GLY A 43 -3.78 0.41 13.63
N CYS A 44 -3.96 -0.51 14.59
CA CYS A 44 -5.22 -0.68 15.29
C CYS A 44 -5.08 -1.23 16.72
N ILE A 45 -5.93 -0.73 17.61
CA ILE A 45 -6.13 -1.27 18.96
C ILE A 45 -7.58 -1.75 19.09
N ILE A 46 -7.75 -2.99 19.53
CA ILE A 46 -9.06 -3.59 19.80
C ILE A 46 -9.23 -3.68 21.31
N LEU A 47 -10.22 -2.97 21.85
CA LEU A 47 -10.64 -3.13 23.23
C LEU A 47 -11.71 -4.22 23.31
N ARG A 48 -11.62 -5.10 24.31
CA ARG A 48 -12.61 -6.14 24.59
C ARG A 48 -13.04 -6.09 26.04
N TRP A 49 -14.28 -6.44 26.30
CA TRP A 49 -14.84 -6.50 27.65
C TRP A 49 -16.03 -7.47 27.68
N ASN A 50 -16.45 -7.81 28.89
CA ASN A 50 -17.72 -8.46 29.17
C ASN A 50 -18.76 -7.41 29.57
N THR A 51 -19.88 -7.38 28.86
CA THR A 51 -21.01 -6.51 29.22
C THR A 51 -21.89 -7.26 30.22
N PRO A 52 -22.24 -6.68 31.38
CA PRO A 52 -23.11 -7.35 32.33
C PRO A 52 -24.53 -7.53 31.73
N GLU A 53 -25.24 -8.56 32.16
CA GLU A 53 -26.57 -8.91 31.62
C GLU A 53 -27.67 -7.90 31.97
N GLU A 54 -27.35 -6.83 32.71
CA GLU A 54 -28.34 -5.89 33.22
C GLU A 54 -29.00 -5.05 32.13
N SER A 55 -30.33 -4.89 32.27
CA SER A 55 -31.19 -4.17 31.32
C SER A 55 -31.04 -2.64 31.32
N ASN A 56 -30.25 -2.08 32.25
CA ASN A 56 -30.12 -0.63 32.44
C ASN A 56 -29.01 0.02 31.59
N ILE A 57 -28.30 -0.75 30.75
CA ILE A 57 -27.26 -0.21 29.86
C ILE A 57 -27.85 0.13 28.49
N ARG A 58 -27.62 1.37 28.05
CA ARG A 58 -27.95 1.83 26.70
C ARG A 58 -26.80 1.59 25.72
N TYR A 59 -25.58 1.93 26.11
CA TYR A 59 -24.37 1.74 25.31
C TYR A 59 -23.12 1.73 26.20
N ILE A 60 -22.00 1.31 25.64
CA ILE A 60 -20.67 1.41 26.26
C ILE A 60 -19.94 2.60 25.64
N GLU A 61 -19.42 3.49 26.47
CA GLU A 61 -18.65 4.68 26.08
C GLU A 61 -17.15 4.38 26.22
N VAL A 62 -16.39 4.65 25.17
CA VAL A 62 -14.92 4.61 25.17
C VAL A 62 -14.38 5.99 24.84
N LYS A 63 -13.47 6.52 25.66
CA LYS A 63 -12.81 7.80 25.44
C LYS A 63 -11.29 7.63 25.42
N TYR A 64 -10.63 8.41 24.58
CA TYR A 64 -9.18 8.48 24.47
C TYR A 64 -8.76 9.79 23.80
N TYR A 65 -7.51 10.21 24.01
CA TYR A 65 -6.91 11.27 23.21
C TYR A 65 -6.35 10.68 21.91
N ASP A 66 -6.73 11.25 20.78
CA ASP A 66 -6.24 10.88 19.46
C ASP A 66 -5.10 11.83 19.06
N PRO A 67 -3.83 11.38 19.08
CA PRO A 67 -2.68 12.20 18.73
C PRO A 67 -2.61 12.54 17.23
N LEU A 68 -3.21 11.73 16.36
CA LEU A 68 -3.29 12.01 14.92
C LEU A 68 -4.27 13.16 14.66
N LEU A 69 -5.45 13.11 15.27
CA LEU A 69 -6.48 14.15 15.15
C LEU A 69 -6.27 15.33 16.10
N LYS A 70 -5.32 15.22 17.03
CA LYS A 70 -4.98 16.19 18.09
C LYS A 70 -6.20 16.59 18.94
N LYS A 71 -7.03 15.63 19.34
CA LYS A 71 -8.24 15.88 20.13
C LYS A 71 -8.70 14.67 20.95
N ASP A 72 -9.50 14.92 21.98
CA ASP A 72 -10.24 13.86 22.66
C ASP A 72 -11.34 13.29 21.74
N VAL A 73 -11.39 11.97 21.66
CA VAL A 73 -12.35 11.20 20.87
C VAL A 73 -13.19 10.36 21.82
N MET A 74 -14.49 10.29 21.53
CA MET A 74 -15.43 9.37 22.17
C MET A 74 -16.01 8.45 21.09
N ARG A 75 -16.01 7.15 21.36
CA ARG A 75 -16.67 6.13 20.55
C ARG A 75 -17.67 5.37 21.41
N THR A 76 -18.75 4.91 20.79
CA THR A 76 -19.78 4.12 21.46
C THR A 76 -19.85 2.72 20.88
N ALA A 77 -20.04 1.72 21.75
CA ALA A 77 -20.38 0.36 21.36
C ALA A 77 -21.78 0.00 21.86
N SER A 78 -22.48 -0.85 21.10
CA SER A 78 -23.77 -1.40 21.51
C SER A 78 -23.63 -2.22 22.79
N VAL A 79 -24.69 -2.31 23.60
CA VAL A 79 -24.76 -3.21 24.76
C VAL A 79 -24.49 -4.68 24.37
N TYR A 80 -24.81 -5.06 23.13
CA TYR A 80 -24.56 -6.43 22.62
C TYR A 80 -23.14 -6.63 22.09
N ALA A 81 -22.31 -5.59 22.05
CA ALA A 81 -20.93 -5.69 21.64
C ALA A 81 -20.05 -6.02 22.86
N ASN A 82 -19.06 -6.89 22.63
CA ASN A 82 -18.01 -7.24 23.59
C ASN A 82 -16.64 -6.67 23.16
N SER A 83 -16.63 -5.79 22.16
CA SER A 83 -15.42 -5.17 21.65
C SER A 83 -15.69 -3.90 20.86
N ILE A 84 -14.67 -3.05 20.75
CA ILE A 84 -14.62 -1.94 19.79
C ILE A 84 -13.23 -1.83 19.20
N GLU A 85 -13.21 -1.52 17.90
CA GLU A 85 -12.00 -1.25 17.15
C GLU A 85 -11.69 0.25 17.19
N ILE A 86 -10.45 0.58 17.54
CA ILE A 86 -9.87 1.91 17.45
C ILE A 86 -8.89 1.90 16.26
N PRO A 87 -9.35 2.31 15.06
CA PRO A 87 -8.51 2.36 13.88
C PRO A 87 -7.57 3.55 13.93
N ASP A 88 -6.60 3.57 13.01
CA ASP A 88 -5.63 4.64 12.80
C ASP A 88 -4.77 4.94 14.04
N THR A 89 -4.68 4.00 14.98
CA THR A 89 -3.72 4.09 16.08
C THR A 89 -2.33 3.75 15.56
N ARG A 90 -1.39 4.66 15.74
CA ARG A 90 -0.03 4.54 15.23
C ARG A 90 0.98 4.34 16.35
N ALA A 91 1.96 3.47 16.12
CA ALA A 91 3.02 3.16 17.09
C ALA A 91 3.87 4.39 17.42
N LYS A 92 4.10 5.29 16.44
CA LYS A 92 4.91 6.51 16.60
C LYS A 92 4.40 7.46 17.69
N TYR A 93 3.11 7.39 18.01
CA TYR A 93 2.51 8.21 19.07
C TYR A 93 2.61 7.60 20.47
N GLY A 94 3.19 6.40 20.59
CA GLY A 94 3.39 5.74 21.87
C GLY A 94 2.11 5.14 22.44
N GLU A 95 1.92 5.31 23.75
CA GLU A 95 0.85 4.67 24.49
C GLU A 95 -0.47 5.44 24.41
N TYR A 96 -1.52 4.75 23.96
CA TYR A 96 -2.89 5.24 24.00
C TYR A 96 -3.51 4.89 25.34
N ASN A 97 -4.16 5.87 25.96
CA ASN A 97 -4.85 5.70 27.23
C ASN A 97 -6.36 5.75 27.00
N PHE A 98 -7.04 4.65 27.31
CA PHE A 98 -8.48 4.50 27.12
C PHE A 98 -9.20 4.49 28.45
N THR A 99 -10.38 5.11 28.47
CA THR A 99 -11.34 4.97 29.56
C THR A 99 -12.63 4.38 29.02
N VAL A 100 -13.18 3.39 29.70
CA VAL A 100 -14.38 2.64 29.31
C VAL A 100 -15.38 2.62 30.45
N GLN A 101 -16.65 2.91 30.14
CA GLN A 101 -17.76 2.86 31.10
C GLN A 101 -19.07 2.57 30.39
N SER A 102 -20.03 1.96 31.08
CA SER A 102 -21.38 1.81 30.56
C SER A 102 -22.19 3.08 30.83
N VAL A 103 -23.17 3.34 29.97
CA VAL A 103 -24.07 4.50 30.06
C VAL A 103 -25.51 4.00 30.01
N SER A 104 -26.35 4.49 30.93
CA SER A 104 -27.76 4.14 31.01
C SER A 104 -28.63 4.95 30.04
N ALA A 105 -29.93 4.65 29.97
CA ALA A 105 -30.87 5.42 29.16
C ALA A 105 -31.05 6.88 29.64
N THR A 106 -30.79 7.13 30.93
CA THR A 106 -30.87 8.45 31.58
C THR A 106 -29.56 9.25 31.45
N GLY A 107 -28.49 8.63 30.94
CA GLY A 107 -27.18 9.26 30.76
C GLY A 107 -26.24 9.13 31.97
N ASP A 108 -26.67 8.42 33.01
CA ASP A 108 -25.83 8.06 34.16
C ASP A 108 -24.75 7.05 33.74
N ARG A 109 -23.62 7.09 34.43
CA ARG A 109 -22.41 6.32 34.09
C ARG A 109 -22.04 5.35 35.20
N SER A 110 -21.50 4.20 34.82
CA SER A 110 -20.87 3.27 35.76
C SER A 110 -19.55 3.83 36.31
N ALA A 111 -18.88 3.08 37.19
CA ALA A 111 -17.48 3.36 37.48
C ALA A 111 -16.62 3.28 36.20
N LEU A 112 -15.57 4.08 36.17
CA LEU A 112 -14.66 4.21 35.04
C LEU A 112 -13.57 3.14 35.13
N GLN A 113 -13.39 2.40 34.03
CA GLN A 113 -12.24 1.51 33.86
C GLN A 113 -11.23 2.11 32.90
N SER A 114 -9.95 1.90 33.17
CA SER A 114 -8.86 2.41 32.33
C SER A 114 -7.98 1.28 31.85
N ILE A 115 -7.51 1.39 30.62
CA ILE A 115 -6.51 0.50 30.04
C ILE A 115 -5.64 1.28 29.06
N SER A 116 -4.38 0.87 28.95
CA SER A 116 -3.43 1.49 28.03
C SER A 116 -2.81 0.46 27.11
N LYS A 117 -2.49 0.88 25.88
CA LYS A 117 -1.90 0.00 24.87
C LYS A 117 -1.10 0.82 23.86
N VAL A 118 0.07 0.31 23.48
CA VAL A 118 0.83 0.78 22.32
C VAL A 118 0.35 0.00 21.10
N SER A 119 0.07 0.70 20.01
CA SER A 119 -0.29 0.04 18.74
C SER A 119 0.94 -0.64 18.12
N GLU A 120 0.74 -1.77 17.47
CA GLU A 120 1.67 -2.28 16.48
C GLU A 120 1.79 -1.24 15.33
N PRO A 121 2.99 -1.09 14.73
CA PRO A 121 3.21 -0.17 13.63
C PRO A 121 2.20 -0.38 12.50
N ALA A 122 1.58 0.69 12.04
CA ALA A 122 0.75 0.66 10.86
C ALA A 122 1.61 0.36 9.62
N GLU A 123 1.14 -0.54 8.77
CA GLU A 123 1.85 -0.90 7.54
C GLU A 123 1.83 0.26 6.53
N PRO A 124 2.93 0.47 5.78
CA PRO A 124 2.94 1.45 4.70
C PRO A 124 1.99 1.03 3.58
N THR A 125 1.44 2.02 2.88
CA THR A 125 0.66 1.78 1.67
C THR A 125 1.40 2.26 0.43
N TYR A 126 1.22 1.53 -0.68
CA TYR A 126 1.94 1.76 -1.93
C TYR A 126 0.97 2.18 -3.02
N VAL A 127 1.12 3.40 -3.54
CA VAL A 127 0.31 3.91 -4.65
C VAL A 127 1.12 3.88 -5.93
N SER A 128 0.83 2.91 -6.80
CA SER A 128 1.49 2.78 -8.11
C SER A 128 0.84 3.66 -9.16
N THR A 129 1.61 4.58 -9.74
CA THR A 129 1.17 5.43 -10.86
C THR A 129 1.98 5.09 -12.12
N GLN A 130 1.29 4.60 -13.16
CA GLN A 130 1.94 4.29 -14.44
C GLN A 130 2.49 5.57 -15.08
N ILE A 131 3.73 5.50 -15.57
CA ILE A 131 4.31 6.56 -16.36
C ILE A 131 3.79 6.43 -17.80
N ALA A 132 3.13 7.48 -18.29
CA ALA A 132 2.62 7.52 -19.66
C ALA A 132 3.78 7.73 -20.65
N LEU A 133 4.26 6.64 -21.24
CA LEU A 133 5.32 6.62 -22.24
C LEU A 133 4.74 6.68 -23.67
N THR A 134 5.55 7.18 -24.59
CA THR A 134 5.33 7.17 -26.03
C THR A 134 6.57 6.60 -26.72
N ALA A 135 6.47 6.25 -28.01
CA ALA A 135 7.62 5.74 -28.76
C ALA A 135 8.83 6.70 -28.79
N ALA A 136 8.60 8.02 -28.67
CA ALA A 136 9.66 9.02 -28.60
C ALA A 136 10.45 8.97 -27.27
N ASP A 137 9.89 8.34 -26.25
CA ASP A 137 10.55 8.15 -24.95
C ASP A 137 11.39 6.86 -24.91
N LEU A 138 11.32 6.05 -25.96
CA LEU A 138 12.02 4.77 -26.08
C LEU A 138 13.16 4.86 -27.09
N SER A 139 14.25 4.16 -26.81
CA SER A 139 15.30 3.92 -27.81
C SER A 139 15.96 2.56 -27.59
N THR A 140 16.66 2.09 -28.63
CA THR A 140 17.44 0.84 -28.60
C THR A 140 18.67 1.01 -29.49
N ASN A 141 19.76 0.31 -29.17
CA ASN A 141 20.91 0.20 -30.09
C ASN A 141 20.67 -0.78 -31.23
N ALA A 142 19.62 -1.60 -31.17
CA ALA A 142 19.48 -2.76 -32.03
C ALA A 142 18.05 -2.95 -32.51
N GLN A 143 17.39 -1.92 -33.07
CA GLN A 143 16.05 -2.10 -33.66
C GLN A 143 16.15 -3.04 -34.88
N GLU A 144 15.34 -4.11 -34.91
CA GLU A 144 15.19 -4.94 -36.10
C GLU A 144 14.59 -4.11 -37.26
N PRO A 145 15.23 -4.07 -38.46
CA PRO A 145 14.76 -3.23 -39.56
C PRO A 145 13.43 -3.65 -40.19
N SER A 146 13.11 -4.95 -40.15
CA SER A 146 12.01 -5.53 -40.93
C SER A 146 10.71 -5.74 -40.14
N GLU A 147 10.80 -5.88 -38.82
CA GLU A 147 9.66 -6.19 -37.96
C GLU A 147 9.88 -5.70 -36.53
N GLY A 148 8.82 -5.82 -35.74
CA GLY A 148 8.85 -5.58 -34.30
C GLY A 148 9.36 -4.20 -33.89
N PRO A 149 8.71 -3.10 -34.33
CA PRO A 149 9.10 -1.75 -33.92
C PRO A 149 8.97 -1.55 -32.40
N ILE A 150 9.88 -0.77 -31.82
CA ILE A 150 9.91 -0.45 -30.38
C ILE A 150 8.58 0.12 -29.85
N ALA A 151 7.80 0.78 -30.71
CA ALA A 151 6.48 1.33 -30.36
C ALA A 151 5.48 0.24 -29.92
N ASN A 152 5.65 -1.01 -30.38
CA ASN A 152 4.78 -2.12 -29.99
C ASN A 152 4.81 -2.39 -28.48
N LEU A 153 5.88 -2.01 -27.77
CA LEU A 153 5.95 -2.16 -26.31
C LEU A 153 4.83 -1.39 -25.57
N LEU A 154 4.23 -0.39 -26.21
CA LEU A 154 3.30 0.55 -25.58
C LEU A 154 1.87 0.44 -26.11
N ASP A 155 1.59 -0.49 -27.03
CA ASP A 155 0.27 -0.60 -27.70
C ASP A 155 -0.76 -1.40 -26.90
N GLY A 156 -0.34 -2.05 -25.80
CA GLY A 156 -1.20 -2.86 -24.94
C GLY A 156 -1.61 -4.21 -25.52
N ASN A 157 -0.98 -4.65 -26.62
CA ASN A 157 -1.31 -5.87 -27.34
C ASN A 157 -0.17 -6.90 -27.22
N THR A 158 -0.44 -8.05 -26.60
CA THR A 158 0.57 -9.13 -26.49
C THR A 158 0.84 -9.86 -27.82
N GLY A 159 0.00 -9.66 -28.84
CA GLY A 159 0.17 -10.23 -30.18
C GLY A 159 1.15 -9.47 -31.08
N THR A 160 1.46 -8.21 -30.74
CA THR A 160 2.55 -7.42 -31.33
C THR A 160 3.76 -7.46 -30.41
N PHE A 161 4.94 -7.13 -30.93
CA PHE A 161 6.18 -7.23 -30.17
C PHE A 161 7.25 -6.27 -30.67
N PHE A 162 8.17 -5.91 -29.79
CA PHE A 162 9.47 -5.39 -30.13
C PHE A 162 10.45 -6.54 -30.35
N HIS A 163 11.34 -6.41 -31.33
CA HIS A 163 12.41 -7.36 -31.60
C HIS A 163 13.72 -6.61 -31.78
N THR A 164 14.77 -7.04 -31.09
CA THR A 164 16.12 -6.53 -31.39
C THR A 164 16.73 -7.23 -32.60
N ALA A 165 17.64 -6.58 -33.31
CA ALA A 165 18.11 -7.00 -34.62
C ALA A 165 18.59 -8.46 -34.65
N TRP A 166 17.96 -9.25 -35.51
CA TRP A 166 18.35 -10.63 -35.81
C TRP A 166 18.80 -10.79 -37.27
N SER A 167 18.32 -9.91 -38.15
CA SER A 167 18.60 -9.96 -39.60
C SER A 167 19.87 -9.21 -40.00
N VAL A 168 20.39 -8.36 -39.13
CA VAL A 168 21.61 -7.57 -39.31
C VAL A 168 22.51 -7.72 -38.10
N GLU A 169 23.83 -7.72 -38.34
CA GLU A 169 24.82 -7.88 -37.27
C GLU A 169 24.96 -6.56 -36.49
N ILE A 170 24.57 -6.60 -35.21
CA ILE A 170 24.79 -5.53 -34.25
C ILE A 170 25.53 -6.15 -33.05
N PRO A 171 26.69 -5.60 -32.66
CA PRO A 171 27.40 -6.09 -31.48
C PRO A 171 26.53 -5.98 -30.23
N GLY A 172 26.46 -7.08 -29.48
CA GLY A 172 25.81 -7.10 -28.18
C GLY A 172 26.60 -6.36 -27.08
N PRO A 173 26.01 -6.15 -25.90
CA PRO A 173 24.62 -6.50 -25.57
C PRO A 173 23.59 -5.54 -26.20
N HIS A 174 22.41 -6.07 -26.51
CA HIS A 174 21.28 -5.27 -27.00
C HIS A 174 20.49 -4.70 -25.82
N TRP A 175 20.04 -3.45 -25.93
CA TRP A 175 19.35 -2.77 -24.83
C TRP A 175 18.09 -2.01 -25.27
N LEU A 176 17.19 -1.80 -24.31
CA LEU A 176 16.06 -0.88 -24.37
C LEU A 176 16.31 0.25 -23.37
N GLN A 177 16.21 1.50 -23.81
CA GLN A 177 16.30 2.68 -22.96
C GLN A 177 14.95 3.39 -22.91
N VAL A 178 14.62 3.93 -21.75
CA VAL A 178 13.36 4.61 -21.48
C VAL A 178 13.62 5.92 -20.75
N ASN A 179 13.12 7.02 -21.31
CA ASN A 179 13.03 8.30 -20.64
C ASN A 179 11.74 8.36 -19.81
N LEU A 180 11.87 8.40 -18.48
CA LEU A 180 10.72 8.33 -17.57
C LEU A 180 9.99 9.66 -17.42
N LYS A 181 10.46 10.74 -18.07
CA LYS A 181 9.92 12.12 -18.04
C LYS A 181 10.00 12.82 -16.68
N LYS A 182 10.01 12.07 -15.60
CA LYS A 182 10.15 12.53 -14.22
C LYS A 182 11.23 11.75 -13.51
N GLU A 183 11.81 12.40 -12.50
CA GLU A 183 12.72 11.76 -11.56
C GLU A 183 11.95 10.79 -10.67
N ILE A 184 12.55 9.63 -10.42
CA ILE A 184 12.04 8.60 -9.51
C ILE A 184 12.94 8.62 -8.28
N THR A 185 12.35 8.85 -7.11
CA THR A 185 13.07 9.14 -5.86
C THR A 185 12.67 8.28 -4.68
N GLU A 186 11.47 7.69 -4.69
CA GLU A 186 10.94 6.90 -3.57
C GLU A 186 10.97 5.41 -3.88
N ALA A 187 10.04 4.94 -4.72
CA ALA A 187 9.96 3.55 -5.11
C ALA A 187 9.47 3.41 -6.55
N TYR A 188 9.65 2.23 -7.13
CA TYR A 188 9.23 1.91 -8.48
C TYR A 188 8.84 0.44 -8.65
N ARG A 189 8.13 0.16 -9.74
CA ARG A 189 7.92 -1.21 -10.25
C ARG A 189 7.75 -1.18 -11.75
N PHE A 190 7.87 -2.33 -12.39
CA PHE A 190 7.65 -2.45 -13.83
C PHE A 190 6.92 -3.75 -14.18
N GLU A 191 6.35 -3.76 -15.38
CA GLU A 191 5.71 -4.92 -15.97
C GLU A 191 6.22 -5.10 -17.39
N TYR A 192 6.41 -6.36 -17.81
CA TYR A 192 6.61 -6.66 -19.21
C TYR A 192 5.98 -7.99 -19.61
N ALA A 193 5.63 -8.13 -20.89
CA ALA A 193 5.10 -9.37 -21.44
C ALA A 193 6.06 -9.97 -22.48
N PRO A 194 6.23 -11.30 -22.52
CA PRO A 194 6.97 -11.96 -23.59
C PRO A 194 6.13 -12.00 -24.89
N ARG A 195 6.81 -12.14 -26.04
CA ARG A 195 6.16 -12.44 -27.33
C ARG A 195 5.68 -13.88 -27.42
N ASN A 196 6.63 -14.81 -27.30
CA ASN A 196 6.46 -16.25 -27.49
C ASN A 196 7.55 -16.99 -26.70
N ALA A 197 7.67 -18.31 -26.87
CA ALA A 197 8.59 -19.16 -26.12
C ALA A 197 10.10 -18.95 -26.40
N ASN A 198 10.48 -18.12 -27.36
CA ASN A 198 11.88 -17.92 -27.77
C ASN A 198 12.35 -16.48 -27.53
N ASN A 199 13.67 -16.30 -27.44
CA ASN A 199 14.34 -15.01 -27.35
C ASN A 199 13.82 -14.14 -26.19
N ARG A 200 13.45 -14.78 -25.08
CA ARG A 200 13.05 -14.09 -23.85
C ARG A 200 14.29 -13.77 -23.02
N PRO A 201 14.47 -12.54 -22.53
CA PRO A 201 15.51 -12.23 -21.55
C PRO A 201 15.41 -13.15 -20.33
N THR A 202 16.50 -13.83 -20.00
CA THR A 202 16.68 -14.66 -18.78
C THR A 202 17.65 -14.05 -17.79
N ASP A 203 18.44 -13.09 -18.25
CA ASP A 203 19.36 -12.26 -17.47
C ASP A 203 19.37 -10.86 -18.10
N PHE A 204 19.06 -9.82 -17.31
CA PHE A 204 19.25 -8.45 -17.72
C PHE A 204 19.60 -7.52 -16.56
N ASP A 205 20.39 -6.50 -16.86
CA ASP A 205 20.67 -5.40 -15.95
C ASP A 205 19.65 -4.28 -16.15
N LEU A 206 18.97 -3.89 -15.06
CA LEU A 206 18.24 -2.64 -15.00
C LEU A 206 19.22 -1.56 -14.55
N MET A 207 19.55 -0.65 -15.47
CA MET A 207 20.44 0.47 -15.23
C MET A 207 19.63 1.74 -15.01
N GLY A 208 20.10 2.61 -14.12
CA GLY A 208 19.56 3.94 -13.86
C GLY A 208 20.48 5.05 -14.35
N SER A 209 19.90 6.18 -14.72
CA SER A 209 20.64 7.39 -15.09
C SER A 209 19.82 8.66 -14.85
N MET A 210 20.48 9.76 -14.50
CA MET A 210 19.86 11.08 -14.43
C MET A 210 19.89 11.81 -15.78
N ASP A 211 20.88 11.55 -16.62
CA ASP A 211 21.19 12.34 -17.82
C ASP A 211 21.18 11.52 -19.13
N GLY A 212 21.17 10.19 -19.03
CA GLY A 212 21.19 9.26 -20.16
C GLY A 212 22.59 8.91 -20.67
N ASN A 213 23.65 9.46 -20.06
CA ASN A 213 25.04 9.24 -20.45
C ASN A 213 25.78 8.45 -19.37
N GLU A 214 25.62 8.82 -18.11
CA GLU A 214 26.22 8.12 -16.97
C GLU A 214 25.22 7.14 -16.37
N TRP A 215 25.60 5.87 -16.31
CA TRP A 215 24.71 4.78 -15.92
C TRP A 215 25.24 4.07 -14.68
N PHE A 216 24.36 3.77 -13.74
CA PHE A 216 24.63 2.92 -12.59
C PHE A 216 23.72 1.70 -12.62
N LEU A 217 24.18 0.57 -12.09
CA LEU A 217 23.37 -0.63 -11.95
C LEU A 217 22.35 -0.40 -10.84
N ILE A 218 21.06 -0.52 -11.14
CA ILE A 218 20.01 -0.55 -10.13
C ILE A 218 19.89 -1.98 -9.59
N LYS A 219 19.69 -2.95 -10.47
CA LYS A 219 19.57 -4.37 -10.11
C LYS A 219 19.82 -5.26 -11.34
N ASN A 220 20.48 -6.40 -11.13
CA ASN A 220 20.51 -7.49 -12.09
C ASN A 220 19.30 -8.42 -11.84
N PHE A 221 18.55 -8.74 -12.90
CA PHE A 221 17.40 -9.63 -12.85
C PHE A 221 17.74 -10.95 -13.53
N THR A 222 17.47 -12.08 -12.85
CA THR A 222 17.72 -13.42 -13.38
C THR A 222 16.49 -14.30 -13.28
N LYS A 223 16.39 -15.29 -14.17
CA LYS A 223 15.30 -16.28 -14.14
C LYS A 223 15.17 -16.98 -12.79
N GLU A 224 16.29 -17.31 -12.15
CA GLU A 224 16.30 -18.08 -10.90
C GLU A 224 15.93 -17.22 -9.69
N ALA A 225 16.48 -16.01 -9.58
CA ALA A 225 16.24 -15.14 -8.44
C ALA A 225 14.89 -14.40 -8.52
N ASP A 226 14.50 -13.96 -9.73
CA ASP A 226 13.38 -13.04 -9.91
C ASP A 226 12.18 -13.67 -10.64
N GLY A 227 12.29 -14.93 -11.09
CA GLY A 227 11.19 -15.62 -11.75
C GLY A 227 10.83 -15.06 -13.13
N ILE A 228 11.76 -14.37 -13.80
CA ILE A 228 11.57 -13.83 -15.15
C ILE A 228 11.56 -14.93 -16.24
N ALA A 229 11.29 -14.54 -17.49
CA ALA A 229 11.23 -15.43 -18.67
C ALA A 229 10.08 -16.48 -18.67
N GLY A 230 9.05 -16.30 -17.84
CA GLY A 230 7.82 -17.08 -17.87
C GLY A 230 6.97 -16.87 -19.15
N ASP A 231 5.87 -17.60 -19.28
CA ASP A 231 4.96 -17.50 -20.44
C ASP A 231 3.98 -16.32 -20.36
N GLY A 232 3.72 -15.81 -19.16
CA GLY A 232 2.81 -14.70 -18.90
C GLY A 232 3.54 -13.37 -18.70
N THR A 233 2.74 -12.31 -18.51
CA THR A 233 3.25 -11.01 -18.08
C THR A 233 3.97 -11.14 -16.74
N TYR A 234 5.21 -10.67 -16.70
CA TYR A 234 5.95 -10.47 -15.47
C TYR A 234 5.57 -9.11 -14.87
N ALA A 235 5.27 -9.11 -13.58
CA ALA A 235 5.12 -7.90 -12.77
C ALA A 235 6.12 -7.98 -11.63
N SER A 236 6.97 -6.97 -11.50
CA SER A 236 7.93 -6.92 -10.40
C SER A 236 7.24 -6.64 -9.07
N GLU A 237 7.92 -6.95 -7.97
CA GLU A 237 7.63 -6.33 -6.68
C GLU A 237 7.91 -4.81 -6.73
N VAL A 238 7.61 -4.12 -5.63
CA VAL A 238 7.99 -2.72 -5.43
C VAL A 238 9.43 -2.69 -4.95
N PHE A 239 10.25 -1.86 -5.59
CA PHE A 239 11.64 -1.63 -5.20
C PHE A 239 11.80 -0.21 -4.69
N ASP A 240 12.51 -0.05 -3.58
CA ASP A 240 12.95 1.25 -3.10
C ASP A 240 14.04 1.81 -4.02
N VAL A 241 14.09 3.14 -4.12
CA VAL A 241 15.10 3.87 -4.87
C VAL A 241 16.26 4.20 -3.93
N GLU A 242 17.40 3.54 -4.13
CA GLU A 242 18.63 3.87 -3.42
C GLU A 242 19.31 5.13 -3.99
N GLN A 243 19.25 5.31 -5.31
CA GLN A 243 19.79 6.45 -6.03
C GLN A 243 18.76 6.95 -7.05
N PRO A 244 18.42 8.25 -7.08
CA PRO A 244 17.47 8.78 -8.04
C PRO A 244 17.87 8.56 -9.51
N PHE A 245 16.86 8.33 -10.35
CA PHE A 245 17.04 8.21 -11.80
C PHE A 245 15.86 8.82 -12.56
N LYS A 246 16.13 9.30 -13.76
CA LYS A 246 15.13 9.83 -14.72
C LYS A 246 15.06 9.00 -16.00
N GLN A 247 16.05 8.15 -16.22
CA GLN A 247 16.14 7.23 -17.34
C GLN A 247 16.50 5.85 -16.82
N ILE A 248 15.99 4.84 -17.52
CA ILE A 248 16.41 3.46 -17.31
C ILE A 248 16.92 2.84 -18.60
N ARG A 249 17.78 1.84 -18.47
CA ARG A 249 18.18 0.97 -19.58
C ARG A 249 18.12 -0.48 -19.13
N ILE A 250 17.40 -1.30 -19.87
CA ILE A 250 17.39 -2.75 -19.74
C ILE A 250 18.46 -3.28 -20.70
N VAL A 251 19.57 -3.77 -20.15
CA VAL A 251 20.67 -4.39 -20.90
C VAL A 251 20.51 -5.90 -20.81
N VAL A 252 20.19 -6.56 -21.92
CA VAL A 252 19.95 -8.01 -21.91
C VAL A 252 21.25 -8.75 -22.08
N ASN A 253 21.63 -9.50 -21.04
CA ASN A 253 22.87 -10.28 -20.99
C ASN A 253 22.67 -11.68 -21.55
N GLU A 254 21.51 -12.29 -21.29
CA GLU A 254 21.20 -13.64 -21.75
C GLU A 254 19.72 -13.80 -22.12
N THR A 255 19.46 -14.69 -23.08
CA THR A 255 18.11 -15.14 -23.43
C THR A 255 17.96 -16.64 -23.26
N ASN A 256 16.72 -17.11 -23.15
CA ASN A 256 16.40 -18.54 -23.07
C ASN A 256 16.80 -19.33 -24.33
N SER A 257 16.95 -18.65 -25.46
CA SER A 257 17.45 -19.22 -26.72
C SER A 257 18.96 -19.04 -26.93
N LYS A 258 19.66 -18.48 -25.94
CA LYS A 258 21.10 -18.13 -25.98
C LYS A 258 21.48 -17.21 -27.16
N SER A 259 20.50 -16.48 -27.72
CA SER A 259 20.71 -15.46 -28.73
C SER A 259 21.06 -14.11 -28.10
N VAL A 260 21.82 -13.28 -28.84
CA VAL A 260 22.05 -11.87 -28.48
C VAL A 260 20.77 -11.04 -28.65
N PHE A 261 19.96 -11.36 -29.65
CA PHE A 261 18.68 -10.71 -29.87
C PHE A 261 17.59 -11.28 -28.97
N TRP A 262 16.60 -10.45 -28.70
CA TRP A 262 15.51 -10.70 -27.76
C TRP A 262 14.22 -10.01 -28.19
N THR A 263 13.11 -10.45 -27.61
CA THR A 263 11.77 -9.93 -27.88
C THR A 263 11.02 -9.58 -26.59
N MET A 264 10.08 -8.63 -26.71
CA MET A 264 9.18 -8.23 -25.63
C MET A 264 7.92 -7.63 -26.25
N SER A 265 6.74 -7.97 -25.75
CA SER A 265 5.46 -7.47 -26.29
C SER A 265 4.98 -6.20 -25.64
N ILE A 266 5.09 -6.11 -24.32
CA ILE A 266 4.59 -4.97 -23.54
C ILE A 266 5.67 -4.56 -22.58
N PHE A 267 5.82 -3.25 -22.36
CA PHE A 267 6.60 -2.69 -21.27
C PHE A 267 5.83 -1.57 -20.58
N LYS A 268 5.79 -1.60 -19.25
CA LYS A 268 5.23 -0.54 -18.42
C LYS A 268 6.14 -0.25 -17.25
N PHE A 269 6.23 1.02 -16.88
CA PHE A 269 6.98 1.46 -15.70
C PHE A 269 6.08 2.31 -14.82
N TYR A 270 6.23 2.15 -13.51
CA TYR A 270 5.42 2.82 -12.49
C TYR A 270 6.34 3.49 -11.50
N SER A 271 6.04 4.75 -11.17
CA SER A 271 6.50 5.32 -9.91
C SER A 271 5.58 4.84 -8.80
N VAL A 272 6.14 4.55 -7.64
CA VAL A 272 5.38 4.17 -6.46
C VAL A 272 5.62 5.22 -5.39
N THR A 273 4.52 5.81 -4.90
CA THR A 273 4.54 6.64 -3.70
C THR A 273 4.34 5.74 -2.50
N VAL A 274 5.17 5.92 -1.47
CA VAL A 274 5.09 5.16 -0.22
C VAL A 274 4.49 6.06 0.84
N GLU A 275 3.27 5.77 1.26
CA GLU A 275 2.65 6.44 2.40
C GLU A 275 2.92 5.60 3.65
N ASP A 276 3.96 5.98 4.40
CA ASP A 276 4.26 5.41 5.70
C ASP A 276 3.51 6.19 6.81
N PRO A 277 2.45 5.61 7.41
CA PRO A 277 1.72 6.25 8.50
C PRO A 277 2.60 6.49 9.74
N GLU A 278 3.67 5.71 9.91
CA GLU A 278 4.61 5.76 11.04
C GLU A 278 5.77 6.74 10.81
N ALA A 279 5.87 7.35 9.62
CA ALA A 279 6.85 8.39 9.36
C ALA A 279 6.72 9.55 10.36
N PRO A 280 7.83 10.23 10.73
CA PRO A 280 7.79 11.41 11.57
C PRO A 280 6.81 12.44 11.00
N ASP A 281 6.04 13.09 11.86
CA ASP A 281 5.17 14.18 11.42
C ASP A 281 6.06 15.27 10.78
N THR A 282 5.79 15.63 9.52
CA THR A 282 6.51 16.71 8.86
C THR A 282 6.21 18.00 9.62
N ASN A 283 7.25 18.66 10.13
CA ASN A 283 7.11 19.99 10.71
C ASN A 283 6.69 20.96 9.59
N GLU A 284 5.39 21.23 9.48
CA GLU A 284 4.86 22.39 8.75
C GLU A 284 5.16 23.69 9.51
#